data_AF-A0A951Q243-F1
#
_entry.id   AF-A0A951Q243-F1
#
_cell.length_a   1.000
_cell.length_b   1.000
_cell.length_c   1.000
_cell.angle_alpha   90.00
_cell.angle_beta   90.00
_cell.angle_gamma   90.00
#
_symmetry.space_group_name_H-M   'P 1'
#
loop_
_entity.id
_entity.type
_entity.pdbx_description
1 polymer ?
#
loop_
_entity_poly.entity_id
_entity_poly.type
_entity_poly.pdbx_seq_one_letter_code
_entity_poly.pdbx_strand_id
1 'polypeptide(L)'
;MLRPVCHKTDQYRAYLQALDDFGIAELLAKLSDYCEQQEQESLAVLLISQLTQSIDAELIANYLSAMALNRQDSLPRLITQKFSPSSIDLPEDFPNTAKTPRFLYGDQLRWIGSDTDWGIAIGRFYSFAPHLCCWTWCYLIWLSKDSPSAAWISTDIAWEEDLEPLEAEPML
;
A
#
# COMPACT_ATOMS: atom_id res chain seq x y z
N MET A 1 17.59 -14.97 -57.68
CA MET A 1 16.49 -14.73 -56.73
C MET A 1 17.10 -14.60 -55.34
N LEU A 2 17.23 -13.37 -54.83
CA LEU A 2 17.73 -13.11 -53.49
C LEU A 2 16.60 -13.34 -52.49
N ARG A 3 16.80 -14.23 -51.51
CA ARG A 3 15.85 -14.39 -50.38
C ARG A 3 15.91 -13.13 -49.51
N PRO A 4 14.78 -12.53 -49.12
CA PRO A 4 14.82 -11.43 -48.17
C PRO A 4 15.17 -11.98 -46.80
N VAL A 5 16.26 -11.45 -46.23
CA VAL A 5 16.66 -11.65 -44.83
C VAL A 5 15.75 -10.75 -43.98
N CYS A 6 14.53 -11.20 -43.70
CA CYS A 6 13.52 -10.42 -42.98
C CYS A 6 12.83 -11.27 -41.91
N HIS A 7 13.60 -11.80 -40.96
CA HIS A 7 13.03 -12.58 -39.85
C HIS A 7 13.33 -11.98 -38.48
N LYS A 8 14.51 -11.40 -38.26
CA LYS A 8 14.88 -10.82 -36.96
C LYS A 8 14.29 -9.43 -36.71
N THR A 9 14.23 -8.60 -37.76
CA THR A 9 13.74 -7.21 -37.66
C THR A 9 12.23 -7.15 -37.43
N ASP A 10 11.47 -8.06 -38.06
CA ASP A 10 10.02 -8.13 -37.88
C ASP A 10 9.63 -8.68 -36.51
N GLN A 11 10.37 -9.66 -35.98
CA GLN A 11 10.16 -10.19 -34.63
C GLN A 11 10.42 -9.13 -33.56
N TYR A 12 11.50 -8.35 -33.70
CA TYR A 12 11.82 -7.27 -32.78
C TYR A 12 10.74 -6.17 -32.80
N ARG A 13 10.23 -5.82 -33.98
CA ARG A 13 9.15 -4.84 -34.13
C ARG A 13 7.82 -5.32 -33.53
N ALA A 14 7.48 -6.59 -33.72
CA ALA A 14 6.29 -7.19 -33.12
C ALA A 14 6.38 -7.23 -31.58
N TYR A 15 7.56 -7.53 -31.04
CA TYR A 15 7.81 -7.49 -29.60
C TYR A 15 7.63 -6.10 -29.02
N LEU A 16 8.21 -5.06 -29.64
CA LEU A 16 8.04 -3.68 -29.19
C LEU A 16 6.59 -3.21 -29.28
N GLN A 17 5.87 -3.60 -30.33
CA GLN A 17 4.43 -3.29 -30.45
C GLN A 17 3.63 -3.92 -29.32
N ALA A 18 3.91 -5.17 -28.98
CA ALA A 18 3.23 -5.83 -27.87
C ALA A 18 3.48 -5.11 -26.53
N LEU A 19 4.72 -4.68 -26.27
CA LEU A 19 5.03 -3.92 -25.04
C LEU A 19 4.26 -2.60 -24.95
N ASP A 20 4.03 -1.94 -26.09
CA ASP A 20 3.23 -0.72 -26.16
C ASP A 20 1.73 -1.00 -25.98
N ASP A 21 1.21 -2.01 -26.69
CA ASP A 21 -0.20 -2.43 -26.63
C ASP A 21 -0.63 -2.85 -25.21
N PHE A 22 0.28 -3.49 -24.45
CA PHE A 22 0.04 -3.88 -23.05
C PHE A 22 0.42 -2.79 -22.03
N GLY A 23 0.81 -1.60 -22.48
CA GLY A 23 1.15 -0.46 -21.61
C GLY A 23 2.44 -0.63 -20.79
N ILE A 24 3.27 -1.62 -21.13
CA ILE A 24 4.52 -1.91 -20.41
C ILE A 24 5.55 -0.81 -20.65
N ALA A 25 5.60 -0.24 -21.87
CA ALA A 25 6.47 0.89 -22.17
C ALA A 25 6.12 2.13 -21.34
N GLU A 26 4.82 2.43 -21.17
CA GLU A 26 4.34 3.54 -20.33
C GLU A 26 4.63 3.29 -18.84
N LEU A 27 4.43 2.06 -18.36
CA LEU A 27 4.79 1.67 -16.99
C LEU A 27 6.27 1.91 -16.72
N LEU A 28 7.14 1.42 -17.61
CA LEU A 28 8.59 1.60 -17.46
C LEU A 28 8.96 3.09 -17.47
N ALA A 29 8.40 3.88 -18.39
CA ALA A 29 8.64 5.33 -18.41
C ALA A 29 8.23 6.02 -17.10
N LYS A 30 7.10 5.64 -16.50
CA LYS A 30 6.69 6.16 -15.19
C LYS A 30 7.64 5.75 -14.08
N LEU A 31 8.12 4.50 -14.07
CA LEU A 31 9.05 4.01 -13.05
C LEU A 31 10.42 4.71 -13.15
N SER A 32 10.86 5.13 -14.33
CA SER A 32 12.14 5.84 -14.47
C SER A 32 12.19 7.18 -13.74
N ASP A 33 11.04 7.77 -13.38
CA ASP A 33 10.99 8.99 -12.57
C ASP A 33 11.30 8.72 -11.08
N TYR A 34 11.28 7.45 -10.65
CA TYR A 34 11.35 7.07 -9.23
C TYR A 34 12.50 6.12 -8.88
N CYS A 35 13.09 5.40 -9.84
CA CYS A 35 14.15 4.43 -9.57
C CYS A 35 15.22 4.38 -10.69
N GLU A 36 16.40 3.90 -10.34
CA GLU A 36 17.49 3.70 -11.30
C GLU A 36 17.18 2.56 -12.29
N GLN A 37 17.81 2.57 -13.47
CA GLN A 37 17.51 1.65 -14.58
C GLN A 37 17.63 0.16 -14.20
N GLN A 38 18.50 -0.19 -13.25
CA GLN A 38 18.67 -1.57 -12.76
C GLN A 38 17.51 -2.03 -11.86
N GLU A 39 16.91 -1.11 -11.09
CA GLU A 39 15.78 -1.38 -10.20
C GLU A 39 14.45 -1.34 -10.95
N GLN A 40 14.39 -0.53 -12.03
CA GLN A 40 13.21 -0.33 -12.86
C GLN A 40 12.65 -1.63 -13.44
N GLU A 41 13.50 -2.48 -14.05
CA GLU A 41 13.07 -3.76 -14.62
C GLU A 41 12.61 -4.73 -13.53
N SER A 42 13.35 -4.80 -12.42
CA SER A 42 13.03 -5.66 -11.29
C SER A 42 11.69 -5.28 -10.65
N LEU A 43 11.45 -3.99 -10.46
CA LEU A 43 10.22 -3.44 -9.90
C LEU A 43 9.05 -3.62 -10.87
N ALA A 44 9.24 -3.39 -12.18
CA ALA A 44 8.20 -3.64 -13.18
C ALA A 44 7.78 -5.11 -13.19
N VAL A 45 8.73 -6.05 -13.16
CA VAL A 45 8.45 -7.49 -13.08
C VAL A 45 7.66 -7.82 -11.81
N LEU A 46 8.04 -7.25 -10.67
CA LEU A 46 7.36 -7.50 -9.40
C LEU A 46 5.92 -6.96 -9.41
N LEU A 47 5.70 -5.74 -9.91
CA LEU A 47 4.37 -5.13 -10.02
C LEU A 47 3.46 -5.91 -10.97
N ILE A 48 3.96 -6.32 -12.14
CA ILE A 48 3.21 -7.14 -13.10
C ILE A 48 2.86 -8.50 -12.49
N SER A 49 3.82 -9.13 -11.79
CA SER A 49 3.59 -10.40 -11.11
C SER A 49 2.52 -10.28 -10.02
N GLN A 50 2.60 -9.25 -9.18
CA GLN A 50 1.61 -8.97 -8.14
C GLN A 50 0.24 -8.67 -8.71
N LEU A 51 0.16 -7.87 -9.78
CA LEU A 51 -1.10 -7.62 -10.48
C LEU A 51 -1.70 -8.93 -10.98
N THR A 52 -0.90 -9.76 -11.66
CA THR A 52 -1.33 -11.05 -12.19
C THR A 52 -1.85 -11.98 -11.09
N GLN A 53 -1.19 -12.01 -9.93
CA GLN A 53 -1.62 -12.80 -8.77
C GLN A 53 -2.89 -12.27 -8.10
N SER A 54 -3.11 -10.95 -8.15
CA SER A 54 -4.32 -10.32 -7.60
C SER A 54 -5.56 -10.49 -8.47
N ILE A 55 -5.40 -10.95 -9.73
CA ILE A 55 -6.53 -11.24 -10.61
C ILE A 55 -7.07 -12.63 -10.26
N ASP A 56 -8.22 -12.65 -9.58
CA ASP A 56 -8.94 -13.89 -9.27
C ASP A 56 -10.14 -14.14 -10.20
N ALA A 57 -10.73 -15.32 -10.08
CA ALA A 57 -11.86 -15.74 -10.93
C ALA A 57 -13.11 -14.87 -10.73
N GLU A 58 -13.31 -14.30 -9.53
CA GLU A 58 -14.45 -13.45 -9.21
C GLU A 58 -14.30 -12.08 -9.89
N LEU A 59 -13.11 -11.50 -9.80
CA LEU A 59 -12.74 -10.26 -10.47
C LEU A 59 -12.90 -10.43 -11.99
N ILE A 60 -12.36 -11.50 -12.58
CA ILE A 60 -12.54 -11.80 -14.01
C ILE A 60 -14.03 -11.89 -14.39
N ALA A 61 -14.83 -12.61 -13.60
CA ALA A 61 -16.26 -12.74 -13.86
C ALA A 61 -17.00 -11.39 -13.79
N ASN A 62 -16.63 -10.54 -12.84
CA ASN A 62 -17.17 -9.18 -12.70
C ASN A 62 -16.80 -8.29 -13.90
N TYR A 63 -15.55 -8.36 -14.37
CA TYR A 63 -15.10 -7.63 -15.57
C TYR A 63 -15.82 -8.11 -16.83
N LEU A 64 -15.93 -9.42 -17.05
CA LEU A 64 -16.67 -10.00 -18.18
C LEU A 64 -18.14 -9.55 -18.17
N SER A 65 -18.76 -9.53 -17.00
CA SER A 65 -20.15 -9.09 -16.82
C SER A 65 -20.30 -7.59 -17.10
N ALA A 66 -19.38 -6.76 -16.62
CA ALA A 66 -19.39 -5.31 -16.86
C ALA A 66 -19.14 -4.95 -18.33
N MET A 67 -18.27 -5.69 -19.03
CA MET A 67 -18.04 -5.56 -20.47
C MET A 67 -19.29 -5.94 -21.27
N ALA A 68 -19.97 -7.04 -20.91
CA ALA A 68 -21.22 -7.47 -21.55
C ALA A 68 -22.35 -6.44 -21.38
N LEU A 69 -22.34 -5.67 -20.28
CA LEU A 69 -23.31 -4.61 -19.97
C LEU A 69 -22.88 -3.21 -20.46
N ASN A 70 -21.76 -3.10 -21.18
CA ASN A 70 -21.16 -1.86 -21.69
C ASN A 70 -20.93 -0.77 -20.61
N ARG A 71 -20.69 -1.17 -19.36
CA ARG A 71 -20.42 -0.26 -18.23
C ARG A 71 -18.93 -0.01 -18.04
N GLN A 72 -18.29 0.52 -19.07
CA GLN A 72 -16.83 0.78 -19.08
C GLN A 72 -16.40 1.77 -17.98
N ASP A 73 -17.28 2.71 -17.61
CA ASP A 73 -17.00 3.73 -16.59
C ASP A 73 -16.84 3.17 -15.15
N SER A 74 -17.28 1.93 -14.90
CA SER A 74 -17.20 1.28 -13.58
C SER A 74 -15.99 0.35 -13.40
N LEU A 75 -15.27 0.07 -14.49
CA LEU A 75 -14.15 -0.87 -14.50
C LEU A 75 -12.92 -0.43 -13.69
N PRO A 76 -12.52 0.87 -13.63
CA PRO A 76 -11.31 1.27 -12.89
C PRO A 76 -11.43 1.11 -11.37
N ARG A 77 -12.65 1.04 -10.82
CA ARG A 77 -12.88 0.95 -9.36
C ARG A 77 -12.76 -0.46 -8.80
N LEU A 78 -12.75 -1.48 -9.65
CA LEU A 78 -12.72 -2.89 -9.22
C LEU A 78 -11.32 -3.32 -8.79
N ILE A 79 -10.26 -2.78 -9.39
CA ILE A 79 -8.87 -2.99 -8.95
C ILE A 79 -8.54 -1.94 -7.90
N THR A 80 -9.09 -2.10 -6.69
CA THR A 80 -8.48 -1.46 -5.52
C THR A 80 -7.43 -2.43 -5.00
N GLN A 81 -6.22 -2.38 -5.57
CA GLN A 81 -5.14 -3.27 -5.19
C GLN A 81 -4.71 -2.93 -3.75
N LYS A 82 -5.25 -3.65 -2.77
CA LYS A 82 -4.66 -3.68 -1.43
C LYS A 82 -3.37 -4.47 -1.58
N PHE A 83 -2.22 -3.81 -1.39
CA PHE A 83 -0.95 -4.52 -1.26
C PHE A 83 -1.11 -5.53 -0.13
N SER A 84 -1.20 -6.80 -0.52
CA SER A 84 -1.15 -7.89 0.43
C SER A 84 0.33 -8.05 0.77
N PRO A 85 0.75 -7.82 2.01
CA PRO A 85 2.16 -8.01 2.36
C PRO A 85 2.56 -9.43 1.98
N SER A 86 3.68 -9.55 1.26
CA SER A 86 4.22 -10.83 0.78
C SER A 86 4.60 -11.77 1.94
N SER A 87 4.67 -11.24 3.16
CA SER A 87 4.72 -12.02 4.39
C SER A 87 4.15 -11.22 5.57
N ILE A 88 3.42 -11.89 6.45
CA ILE A 88 2.98 -11.37 7.78
C ILE A 88 4.12 -11.53 8.81
N ASP A 89 5.22 -12.19 8.42
CA ASP A 89 6.33 -12.48 9.31
C ASP A 89 7.12 -11.21 9.63
N LEU A 90 7.51 -11.10 10.90
CA LEU A 90 8.38 -10.03 11.37
C LEU A 90 9.66 -9.97 10.51
N PRO A 91 10.22 -8.77 10.23
CA PRO A 91 11.49 -8.65 9.52
C PRO A 91 12.60 -9.43 10.25
N GLU A 92 13.45 -10.14 9.49
CA GLU A 92 14.52 -10.99 10.05
C GLU A 92 15.46 -10.21 11.00
N ASP A 93 15.68 -8.93 10.71
CA ASP A 93 16.58 -8.06 11.48
C ASP A 93 15.90 -7.39 12.69
N PHE A 94 14.63 -7.67 12.98
CA PHE A 94 13.96 -7.12 14.16
C PHE A 94 14.54 -7.70 15.47
N PRO A 95 14.79 -6.87 16.51
CA PRO A 95 14.46 -5.46 16.65
C PRO A 95 15.57 -4.48 16.22
N ASN A 96 16.68 -4.94 15.64
CA ASN A 96 17.89 -4.15 15.44
C ASN A 96 17.72 -2.98 14.46
N THR A 97 16.87 -3.13 13.44
CA THR A 97 16.60 -2.10 12.42
C THR A 97 15.33 -1.30 12.67
N ALA A 98 14.51 -1.71 13.65
CA ALA A 98 13.29 -1.00 13.98
C ALA A 98 13.63 0.35 14.60
N LYS A 99 12.95 1.41 14.15
CA LYS A 99 13.05 2.73 14.79
C LYS A 99 12.65 2.61 16.25
N THR A 100 13.26 3.40 17.13
CA THR A 100 12.80 3.48 18.51
C THR A 100 11.38 4.05 18.54
N PRO A 101 10.41 3.40 19.21
CA PRO A 101 9.05 3.90 19.32
C PRO A 101 9.02 5.28 19.98
N ARG A 102 8.26 6.21 19.38
CA ARG A 102 8.14 7.61 19.80
C ARG A 102 7.39 7.77 21.13
N PHE A 103 6.43 6.90 21.40
CA PHE A 103 5.56 6.99 22.57
C PHE A 103 5.74 5.80 23.51
N LEU A 104 5.48 6.04 24.79
CA LEU A 104 5.62 5.08 25.88
C LEU A 104 4.25 4.69 26.44
N TYR A 105 4.24 3.62 27.24
CA TYR A 105 3.05 3.24 27.99
C TYR A 105 2.69 4.31 29.02
N GLY A 106 1.41 4.70 29.03
CA GLY A 106 0.91 5.77 29.88
C GLY A 106 0.86 7.15 29.20
N ASP A 107 1.47 7.31 28.02
CA ASP A 107 1.41 8.58 27.29
C ASP A 107 -0.03 8.86 26.86
N GLN A 108 -0.47 10.11 27.03
CA GLN A 108 -1.74 10.60 26.51
C GLN A 108 -1.54 11.03 25.07
N LEU A 109 -2.27 10.38 24.16
CA LEU A 109 -2.15 10.57 22.72
C LEU A 109 -3.51 10.89 22.13
N ARG A 110 -3.51 11.65 21.04
CA ARG A 110 -4.68 11.87 20.19
C ARG A 110 -4.33 11.59 18.74
N TRP A 111 -5.36 11.28 17.95
CA TRP A 111 -5.20 11.19 16.50
C TRP A 111 -4.97 12.59 15.94
N ILE A 112 -4.12 12.69 14.92
CA ILE A 112 -3.84 13.97 14.26
C ILE A 112 -5.12 14.45 13.56
N GLY A 113 -5.54 15.68 13.88
CA GLY A 113 -6.75 16.31 13.31
C GLY A 113 -7.51 17.14 14.34
N SER A 114 -8.63 17.76 13.91
CA SER A 114 -9.56 18.47 14.79
C SER A 114 -10.66 17.52 15.28
N ASP A 115 -11.05 17.64 16.55
CA ASP A 115 -12.13 16.85 17.17
C ASP A 115 -11.95 15.33 17.03
N THR A 116 -10.71 14.89 17.11
CA THR A 116 -10.34 13.47 17.01
C THR A 116 -10.45 12.76 18.35
N ASP A 117 -10.41 11.43 18.33
CA ASP A 117 -10.31 10.63 19.54
C ASP A 117 -8.96 10.82 20.25
N TRP A 118 -8.97 10.62 21.57
CA TRP A 118 -7.78 10.64 22.41
C TRP A 118 -7.89 9.63 23.53
N GLY A 119 -6.73 9.27 24.09
CA GLY A 119 -6.66 8.27 25.14
C GLY A 119 -5.25 8.04 25.63
N ILE A 120 -5.05 6.93 26.32
CA ILE A 120 -3.77 6.55 26.91
C ILE A 120 -3.20 5.36 26.15
N ALA A 121 -1.92 5.42 25.79
CA ALA A 121 -1.21 4.27 25.22
C ALA A 121 -1.07 3.16 26.28
N ILE A 122 -1.75 2.03 26.07
CA ILE A 122 -1.73 0.87 26.98
C ILE A 122 -0.97 -0.33 26.41
N GLY A 123 -0.65 -0.30 25.12
CA GLY A 123 0.06 -1.35 24.43
C GLY A 123 0.70 -0.82 23.15
N ARG A 124 1.70 -1.54 22.65
CA ARG A 124 2.29 -1.28 21.33
C ARG A 124 2.84 -2.57 20.76
N PHE A 125 2.82 -2.67 19.44
CA PHE A 125 3.36 -3.79 18.70
C PHE A 125 3.90 -3.30 17.36
N TYR A 126 4.85 -4.06 16.80
CA TYR A 126 5.43 -3.75 15.50
C TYR A 126 4.65 -4.51 14.42
N SER A 127 4.16 -3.80 13.40
CA SER A 127 3.30 -4.38 12.36
C SER A 127 3.50 -3.70 11.01
N PHE A 128 3.11 -4.38 9.93
CA PHE A 128 3.17 -3.85 8.58
C PHE A 128 2.01 -2.88 8.34
N ALA A 129 2.33 -1.59 8.13
CA ALA A 129 1.40 -0.54 7.77
C ALA A 129 1.17 -0.56 6.24
N PRO A 130 0.00 -1.02 5.73
CA PRO A 130 -0.22 -1.19 4.30
C PRO A 130 -0.21 0.14 3.54
N HIS A 131 -0.66 1.23 4.17
CA HIS A 131 -0.68 2.57 3.57
C HIS A 131 0.71 3.19 3.45
N LEU A 132 1.67 2.78 4.28
CA LEU A 132 3.08 3.18 4.16
C LEU A 132 3.94 2.15 3.42
N CYS A 133 3.41 0.96 3.15
CA CYS A 133 4.15 -0.17 2.62
C CYS A 133 5.43 -0.47 3.43
N CYS A 134 5.40 -0.29 4.75
CA CYS A 134 6.56 -0.50 5.62
C CYS A 134 6.15 -1.02 7.00
N TRP A 135 7.12 -1.60 7.72
CA TRP A 135 6.93 -1.99 9.11
C TRP A 135 7.11 -0.79 10.04
N THR A 136 6.13 -0.54 10.92
CA THR A 136 6.14 0.59 11.86
C THR A 136 5.46 0.21 13.18
N TRP A 137 5.52 1.11 14.16
CA TRP A 137 4.86 0.92 15.45
C TRP A 137 3.37 1.21 15.34
N CYS A 138 2.57 0.32 15.92
CA CYS A 138 1.14 0.49 16.14
C CYS A 138 0.88 0.48 17.65
N TYR A 139 0.01 1.37 18.11
CA TYR A 139 -0.31 1.57 19.51
C TYR A 139 -1.74 1.14 19.78
N LEU A 140 -1.95 0.44 20.90
CA LEU A 140 -3.26 0.19 21.46
C LEU A 140 -3.56 1.31 22.46
N ILE A 141 -4.63 2.07 22.17
CA ILE A 141 -5.02 3.25 22.92
C ILE A 141 -6.30 2.93 23.70
N TRP A 142 -6.27 3.15 25.02
CA TRP A 142 -7.49 3.20 25.82
C TRP A 142 -8.09 4.59 25.71
N LEU A 143 -9.22 4.69 25.02
CA LEU A 143 -9.92 5.95 24.78
C LEU A 143 -10.41 6.58 26.09
N SER A 144 -10.26 7.90 26.18
CA SER A 144 -10.88 8.69 27.24
C SER A 144 -12.40 8.57 27.16
N LYS A 145 -13.11 8.61 28.29
CA LYS A 145 -14.58 8.55 28.31
C LYS A 145 -15.26 9.71 27.56
N ASP A 146 -14.54 10.82 27.44
CA ASP A 146 -15.02 12.04 26.80
C ASP A 146 -14.64 12.11 25.32
N SER A 147 -13.94 11.09 24.79
CA SER A 147 -13.60 11.04 23.36
C SER A 147 -14.86 10.79 22.50
N PRO A 148 -14.91 11.32 21.27
CA PRO A 148 -16.06 11.16 20.37
C PRO A 148 -16.56 9.71 20.23
N SER A 149 -15.64 8.74 20.10
CA SER A 149 -15.97 7.33 19.88
C SER A 149 -16.12 6.51 21.16
N ALA A 150 -15.82 7.08 22.33
CA ALA A 150 -15.83 6.38 23.62
C ALA A 150 -17.19 5.79 23.99
N ALA A 151 -18.26 6.34 23.43
CA ALA A 151 -19.61 5.82 23.62
C ALA A 151 -19.76 4.39 23.05
N TRP A 152 -18.98 4.02 22.03
CA TRP A 152 -19.17 2.78 21.26
C TRP A 152 -17.99 1.82 21.41
N ILE A 153 -16.78 2.33 21.66
CA ILE A 153 -15.56 1.53 21.80
C ILE A 153 -14.68 2.09 22.94
N SER A 154 -14.10 1.20 23.74
CA SER A 154 -13.23 1.61 24.86
C SER A 154 -11.74 1.63 24.50
N THR A 155 -11.36 0.95 23.43
CA THR A 155 -9.97 0.84 22.98
C THR A 155 -9.90 0.83 21.47
N ASP A 156 -8.94 1.52 20.88
CA ASP A 156 -8.69 1.51 19.44
C ASP A 156 -7.19 1.36 19.14
N ILE A 157 -6.85 1.08 17.88
CA ILE A 157 -5.47 0.99 17.41
C ILE A 157 -5.13 2.11 16.42
N ALA A 158 -3.91 2.61 16.48
CA ALA A 158 -3.42 3.61 15.55
C ALA A 158 -1.94 3.44 15.24
N TRP A 159 -1.55 3.83 14.03
CA TRP A 159 -0.16 3.86 13.62
C TRP A 159 0.56 5.06 14.25
N GLU A 160 1.87 4.92 14.49
CA GLU A 160 2.66 5.96 15.17
C GLU A 160 2.63 7.32 14.47
N GLU A 161 2.53 7.33 13.14
CA GLU A 161 2.44 8.53 12.32
C GLU A 161 1.08 9.24 12.41
N ASP A 162 0.03 8.54 12.83
CA ASP A 162 -1.33 9.08 12.97
C ASP A 162 -1.57 9.70 14.36
N LEU A 163 -0.57 9.61 15.25
CA LEU A 163 -0.68 10.02 16.65
C LEU A 163 0.23 11.20 16.98
N GLU A 164 -0.27 12.04 17.88
CA GLU A 164 0.50 13.10 18.52
C GLU A 164 0.22 13.15 20.03
N PRO A 165 1.16 13.68 20.84
CA PRO A 165 0.92 13.90 22.26
C PRO A 165 -0.30 14.79 22.47
N LEU A 166 -1.17 14.41 23.41
CA LEU A 166 -2.19 15.31 23.90
C LEU A 166 -1.47 16.41 24.69
N GLU A 167 -1.44 17.63 24.16
CA GLU A 167 -0.83 18.77 24.86
C GLU A 167 -1.47 18.89 26.24
N ALA A 168 -0.66 18.78 27.30
CA ALA A 168 -1.10 19.15 28.62
C ALA A 168 -1.36 20.65 28.59
N GLU A 169 -2.59 21.09 28.85
CA GLU A 169 -2.85 22.50 29.11
C GLU A 169 -1.81 22.98 30.14
N PRO A 170 -1.07 24.07 29.87
CA PRO A 170 -0.17 24.62 30.85
C PRO A 170 -1.02 24.97 32.08
N MET A 171 -0.76 24.31 33.19
CA MET A 171 -1.35 24.67 34.48
C MET A 171 -0.97 26.12 34.78
N LEU A 172 -1.90 27.05 34.54
CA LEU A 172 -1.84 28.45 34.94
C LEU A 172 -2.23 28.60 36.41
#